data_AF-A0A7S3MFI4-F1
#
_entry.id   AF-A0A7S3MFI4-F1
#
_cell.length_a   1.000
_cell.length_b   1.000
_cell.length_c   1.000
_cell.angle_alpha   90.00
_cell.angle_beta   90.00
_cell.angle_gamma   90.00
#
_symmetry.space_group_name_H-M   'P 1'
#
loop_
_entity.id
_entity.type
_entity.pdbx_description
1 polymer ?
#
loop_
_entity_poly.entity_id
_entity_poly.type
_entity_poly.pdbx_seq_one_letter_code
_entity_poly.pdbx_strand_id
1 'polypeptide(L)'
;KGFAPLLGLILSIAGLCAAEKASRIPAEWKRQIDKFDAFYSENDDGEMNSEGYPGIYMPLMGNGYFSHSKGVRSDTYFIAGVYNNETTSPSIRARIPATFAVQVENSETTGTLLDIRNGTYYRRGNLVSYPGSWYELRWYAHMQRRNIYVMELQVFNAGKQAVQLKLTNNPGAPTDAINFHKKSSQFFLTQCGNTTIPETPEISTTRVCMVSSN
;
A
#
# COMPACT_ATOMS: atom_id res chain seq x y z
N LYS A 1 -27.45 40.55 66.14
CA LYS A 1 -25.99 40.68 65.91
C LYS A 1 -25.47 39.27 65.67
N GLY A 2 -25.40 38.88 64.40
CA GLY A 2 -25.05 37.53 63.96
C GLY A 2 -23.54 37.33 63.89
N PHE A 3 -23.12 36.10 64.13
CA PHE A 3 -21.80 35.59 63.80
C PHE A 3 -22.01 34.37 62.90
N ALA A 4 -21.47 34.44 61.68
CA ALA A 4 -21.45 33.36 60.71
C ALA A 4 -20.20 32.49 60.94
N PRO A 5 -20.25 31.17 60.69
CA PRO A 5 -19.04 30.41 60.40
C PRO A 5 -18.83 30.35 58.88
N LEU A 6 -17.61 30.69 58.45
CA LEU A 6 -17.10 30.47 57.10
C LEU A 6 -17.04 28.96 56.81
N LEU A 7 -17.77 28.49 55.80
CA LEU A 7 -17.49 27.21 55.14
C LEU A 7 -16.29 27.40 54.20
N GLY A 8 -15.17 26.77 54.54
CA GLY A 8 -14.01 26.66 53.65
C GLY A 8 -14.28 25.68 52.53
N LEU A 9 -14.43 26.17 51.30
CA LEU A 9 -14.48 25.37 50.08
C LEU A 9 -13.04 25.03 49.67
N ILE A 10 -12.58 23.81 49.96
CA ILE A 10 -11.32 23.28 49.42
C ILE A 10 -11.60 22.86 47.98
N LEU A 11 -11.28 23.73 47.03
CA LEU A 11 -11.23 23.40 45.61
C LEU A 11 -9.95 22.56 45.38
N SER A 12 -10.09 21.23 45.38
CA SER A 12 -9.04 20.34 44.90
C SER A 12 -8.96 20.49 43.38
N ILE A 13 -7.98 21.28 42.91
CA ILE A 13 -7.57 21.27 41.50
C ILE A 13 -6.82 19.96 41.29
N ALA A 14 -7.55 18.90 40.99
CA ALA A 14 -6.99 17.69 40.41
C ALA A 14 -6.36 18.12 39.08
N GLY A 15 -5.03 18.22 39.06
CA GLY A 15 -4.28 18.39 37.84
C GLY A 15 -4.60 17.23 36.90
N LEU A 16 -5.47 17.49 35.93
CA LEU A 16 -5.51 16.73 34.69
C LEU A 16 -4.17 17.00 33.99
N CYS A 17 -3.14 16.24 34.36
CA CYS A 17 -2.15 15.84 33.38
C CYS A 17 -2.92 14.97 32.39
N ALA A 18 -3.52 15.61 31.38
CA ALA A 18 -3.81 14.92 30.14
C ALA A 18 -2.47 14.39 29.65
N ALA A 19 -2.24 13.09 29.86
CA ALA A 19 -1.18 12.39 29.19
C ALA A 19 -1.45 12.60 27.70
N GLU A 20 -0.71 13.53 27.11
CA GLU A 20 -0.74 13.81 25.69
C GLU A 20 -0.41 12.47 25.03
N LYS A 21 -1.44 11.84 24.46
CA LYS A 21 -1.37 10.50 23.89
C LYS A 21 -0.29 10.61 22.81
N ALA A 22 0.88 10.00 23.05
CA ALA A 22 2.01 10.09 22.14
C ALA A 22 1.50 9.84 20.73
N SER A 23 1.71 10.80 19.83
CA SER A 23 1.18 10.72 18.47
C SER A 23 1.62 9.39 17.86
N ARG A 24 0.65 8.59 17.39
CA ARG A 24 0.91 7.32 16.70
C ARG A 24 1.52 7.53 15.32
N ILE A 25 1.59 8.78 14.87
CA ILE A 25 2.14 9.18 13.58
C ILE A 25 3.66 9.30 13.70
N PRO A 26 4.43 8.59 12.86
CA PRO A 26 5.88 8.78 12.78
C PRO A 26 6.24 10.25 12.49
N ALA A 27 7.26 10.78 13.16
CA ALA A 27 7.65 12.20 13.08
C ALA A 27 7.99 12.64 11.63
N GLU A 28 8.52 11.74 10.83
CA GLU A 28 8.80 11.93 9.41
C GLU A 28 7.53 12.05 8.55
N TRP A 29 6.46 11.33 8.88
CA TRP A 29 5.17 11.42 8.19
C TRP A 29 4.43 12.68 8.63
N LYS A 30 4.52 13.05 9.91
CA LYS A 30 3.93 14.28 10.43
C LYS A 30 4.34 15.51 9.61
N ARG A 31 5.62 15.62 9.22
CA ARG A 31 6.10 16.71 8.36
C ARG A 31 5.46 16.76 6.98
N GLN A 32 5.03 15.62 6.43
CA GLN A 32 4.36 15.55 5.13
C GLN A 32 2.88 15.91 5.26
N ILE A 33 2.23 15.41 6.32
CA ILE A 33 0.83 15.70 6.67
C ILE A 33 0.66 17.18 6.98
N ASP A 34 1.53 17.77 7.80
CA ASP A 34 1.47 19.18 8.21
C ASP A 34 1.65 20.14 7.00
N LYS A 35 2.22 19.66 5.89
CA LYS A 35 2.32 20.39 4.61
C LYS A 35 1.09 20.23 3.71
N PHE A 36 0.10 19.46 4.14
CA PHE A 36 -1.09 19.07 3.36
C PHE A 36 -0.75 18.31 2.05
N ASP A 37 0.44 17.72 1.99
CA ASP A 37 0.92 16.97 0.82
C ASP A 37 0.60 15.47 0.94
N ALA A 38 0.02 15.02 2.06
CA ALA A 38 -0.25 13.61 2.33
C ALA A 38 -1.54 13.36 3.10
N PHE A 39 -2.17 12.22 2.81
CA PHE A 39 -3.25 11.65 3.63
C PHE A 39 -2.69 10.55 4.52
N TYR A 40 -3.11 10.53 5.78
CA TYR A 40 -2.72 9.52 6.77
C TYR A 40 -3.92 8.73 7.27
N SER A 41 -3.71 7.45 7.54
CA SER A 41 -4.66 6.63 8.29
C SER A 41 -3.92 5.59 9.13
N GLU A 42 -4.44 5.29 10.32
CA GLU A 42 -3.97 4.18 11.15
C GLU A 42 -4.24 2.81 10.49
N ASN A 43 -5.32 2.74 9.70
CA ASN A 43 -5.78 1.50 9.08
C ASN A 43 -5.86 1.63 7.54
N ASP A 44 -5.83 0.49 6.84
CA ASP A 44 -5.99 0.41 5.38
C ASP A 44 -7.25 -0.35 4.95
N ASP A 45 -8.17 -0.56 5.90
CA ASP A 45 -9.44 -1.25 5.76
C ASP A 45 -10.58 -0.31 5.30
N GLY A 46 -10.34 0.99 5.29
CA GLY A 46 -11.35 2.01 5.00
C GLY A 46 -12.27 2.33 6.18
N GLU A 47 -12.01 1.75 7.36
CA GLU A 47 -12.67 2.13 8.60
C GLU A 47 -12.17 3.50 9.08
N MET A 48 -12.98 4.19 9.89
CA MET A 48 -12.61 5.48 10.46
C MET A 48 -11.46 5.30 11.45
N ASN A 49 -10.39 6.09 11.30
CA ASN A 49 -9.26 6.09 12.23
C ASN A 49 -9.64 6.73 13.58
N SER A 50 -8.75 6.63 14.58
CA SER A 50 -9.02 7.20 15.91
C SER A 50 -9.07 8.73 15.96
N GLU A 51 -8.73 9.40 14.87
CA GLU A 51 -8.84 10.85 14.69
C GLU A 51 -10.15 11.26 13.98
N GLY A 52 -11.01 10.31 13.62
CA GLY A 52 -12.29 10.59 12.98
C GLY A 52 -12.20 10.87 11.48
N TYR A 53 -11.13 10.45 10.81
CA TYR A 53 -11.00 10.50 9.36
C TYR A 53 -11.21 9.11 8.74
N PRO A 54 -11.82 9.01 7.55
CA PRO A 54 -11.94 7.73 6.85
C PRO A 54 -10.55 7.20 6.52
N GLY A 55 -10.34 5.90 6.75
CA GLY A 55 -9.08 5.26 6.41
C GLY A 55 -8.80 5.32 4.91
N ILE A 56 -7.52 5.14 4.53
CA ILE A 56 -7.13 5.14 3.12
C ILE A 56 -7.61 3.84 2.48
N TYR A 57 -8.84 3.87 1.98
CA TYR A 57 -9.46 2.73 1.33
C TYR A 57 -8.98 2.59 -0.12
N MET A 58 -8.28 1.49 -0.41
CA MET A 58 -7.83 1.10 -1.75
C MET A 58 -7.03 2.18 -2.52
N PRO A 59 -5.85 2.61 -2.00
CA PRO A 59 -5.03 3.59 -2.69
C PRO A 59 -4.52 3.03 -4.01
N LEU A 60 -4.95 3.62 -5.12
CA LEU A 60 -4.56 3.24 -6.47
C LEU A 60 -3.29 3.99 -6.88
N MET A 61 -2.27 3.22 -7.24
CA MET A 61 -1.04 3.77 -7.80
C MET A 61 -0.95 3.45 -9.29
N GLY A 62 -0.70 4.48 -10.10
CA GLY A 62 -0.54 4.38 -11.54
C GLY A 62 0.09 5.63 -12.14
N ASN A 63 0.51 5.51 -13.40
CA ASN A 63 1.21 6.57 -14.14
C ASN A 63 0.61 6.80 -15.55
N GLY A 64 -0.65 6.40 -15.75
CA GLY A 64 -1.35 6.47 -17.04
C GLY A 64 -1.01 5.34 -18.01
N TYR A 65 0.18 4.73 -17.91
CA TYR A 65 0.51 3.51 -18.65
C TYR A 65 0.15 2.25 -17.87
N PHE A 66 0.40 2.25 -16.57
CA PHE A 66 0.19 1.13 -15.66
C PHE A 66 -0.68 1.56 -14.49
N SER A 67 -1.57 0.67 -14.01
CA SER A 67 -2.32 0.87 -12.77
C SER A 67 -2.73 -0.46 -12.13
N HIS A 68 -2.97 -0.40 -10.82
CA HIS A 68 -3.67 -1.46 -10.08
C HIS A 68 -5.16 -1.45 -10.38
N SER A 69 -5.80 -2.61 -10.16
CA SER A 69 -7.27 -2.70 -10.25
C SER A 69 -7.98 -2.25 -8.97
N LYS A 70 -7.46 -2.62 -7.80
CA LYS A 70 -8.12 -2.45 -6.48
C LYS A 70 -7.10 -2.13 -5.36
N GLY A 71 -6.29 -1.11 -5.59
CA GLY A 71 -5.24 -0.65 -4.68
C GLY A 71 -3.89 -1.35 -4.83
N VAL A 72 -2.86 -0.85 -4.15
CA VAL A 72 -1.45 -1.33 -4.28
C VAL A 72 -1.23 -2.82 -3.95
N ARG A 73 -2.11 -3.43 -3.15
CA ARG A 73 -2.07 -4.86 -2.81
C ARG A 73 -2.93 -5.72 -3.73
N SER A 74 -3.50 -5.11 -4.78
CA SER A 74 -4.31 -5.83 -5.75
C SER A 74 -3.50 -6.92 -6.41
N ASP A 75 -4.16 -8.05 -6.59
CA ASP A 75 -3.65 -9.22 -7.29
C ASP A 75 -3.62 -9.06 -8.83
N THR A 76 -4.03 -7.89 -9.33
CA THR A 76 -4.24 -7.62 -10.73
C THR A 76 -3.78 -6.22 -11.10
N TYR A 77 -3.10 -6.13 -12.24
CA TYR A 77 -2.76 -4.88 -12.90
C TYR A 77 -3.40 -4.76 -14.28
N PHE A 78 -3.44 -3.51 -14.75
CA PHE A 78 -3.82 -3.15 -16.10
C PHE A 78 -2.72 -2.31 -16.73
N ILE A 79 -2.48 -2.57 -18.02
CA ILE A 79 -1.62 -1.77 -18.87
C ILE A 79 -2.48 -1.09 -19.94
N ALA A 80 -2.21 0.18 -20.21
CA ALA A 80 -2.88 0.93 -21.26
C ALA A 80 -2.60 0.32 -22.63
N GLY A 81 -3.64 0.15 -23.45
CA GLY A 81 -3.52 -0.44 -24.78
C GLY A 81 -3.43 -1.97 -24.80
N VAL A 82 -3.58 -2.65 -23.65
CA VAL A 82 -3.62 -4.11 -23.59
C VAL A 82 -5.04 -4.55 -23.26
N TYR A 83 -5.71 -5.10 -24.27
CA TYR A 83 -7.07 -5.59 -24.19
C TYR A 83 -7.11 -7.08 -24.52
N ASN A 84 -8.11 -7.76 -24.00
CA ASN A 84 -8.34 -9.15 -24.32
C ASN A 84 -9.83 -9.44 -24.25
N ASN A 85 -10.53 -9.13 -25.34
CA ASN A 85 -11.82 -9.69 -25.79
C ASN A 85 -12.39 -8.81 -26.92
N GLU A 86 -12.62 -9.37 -28.11
CA GLU A 86 -13.36 -8.71 -29.20
C GLU A 86 -14.84 -9.14 -29.22
N THR A 87 -15.16 -10.34 -28.70
CA THR A 87 -16.44 -10.99 -29.03
C THR A 87 -17.66 -10.49 -28.26
N THR A 88 -17.46 -9.68 -27.22
CA THR A 88 -18.55 -9.02 -26.49
C THR A 88 -18.21 -7.55 -26.33
N SER A 89 -18.97 -6.68 -27.00
CA SER A 89 -18.94 -5.25 -26.68
C SER A 89 -19.41 -5.05 -25.24
N PRO A 90 -18.67 -4.30 -24.39
CA PRO A 90 -17.44 -3.56 -24.69
C PRO A 90 -16.15 -4.37 -24.54
N SER A 91 -15.10 -3.98 -25.29
CA SER A 91 -13.73 -4.46 -25.09
C SER A 91 -13.28 -4.27 -23.64
N ILE A 92 -12.65 -5.30 -23.09
CA ILE A 92 -12.17 -5.34 -21.70
C ILE A 92 -10.65 -5.38 -21.66
N ARG A 93 -10.07 -4.62 -20.72
CA ARG A 93 -8.61 -4.60 -20.49
C ARG A 93 -8.15 -6.00 -20.10
N ALA A 94 -7.02 -6.43 -20.66
CA ALA A 94 -6.41 -7.69 -20.29
C ALA A 94 -5.97 -7.61 -18.81
N ARG A 95 -6.50 -8.52 -17.99
CA ARG A 95 -6.05 -8.67 -16.62
C ARG A 95 -4.65 -9.28 -16.62
N ILE A 96 -3.74 -8.67 -15.87
CA ILE A 96 -2.36 -9.15 -15.71
C ILE A 96 -2.15 -9.50 -14.24
N PRO A 97 -1.67 -10.72 -13.91
CA PRO A 97 -1.45 -11.13 -12.52
C PRO A 97 -0.38 -10.29 -11.83
N ALA A 98 -0.59 -10.04 -10.54
CA ALA A 98 0.32 -9.25 -9.74
C ALA A 98 1.65 -9.95 -9.45
N THR A 99 2.76 -9.22 -9.54
CA THR A 99 4.09 -9.72 -9.15
C THR A 99 4.61 -9.10 -7.84
N PHE A 100 3.90 -8.12 -7.29
CA PHE A 100 4.33 -7.36 -6.10
C PHE A 100 3.18 -7.08 -5.11
N ALA A 101 2.17 -7.96 -5.08
CA ALA A 101 1.17 -8.00 -4.01
C ALA A 101 1.76 -8.62 -2.75
N VAL A 102 2.85 -8.02 -2.26
CA VAL A 102 3.66 -8.52 -1.14
C VAL A 102 2.99 -8.19 0.19
N GLN A 103 2.97 -9.18 1.07
CA GLN A 103 2.51 -9.08 2.46
C GLN A 103 3.63 -9.55 3.39
N VAL A 104 3.76 -8.87 4.52
CA VAL A 104 4.68 -9.24 5.60
C VAL A 104 3.90 -10.05 6.63
N GLU A 105 4.22 -11.33 6.77
CA GLU A 105 3.57 -12.19 7.76
C GLU A 105 3.96 -11.83 9.19
N ASN A 106 3.14 -12.24 10.17
CA ASN A 106 3.36 -12.01 11.60
C ASN A 106 3.63 -10.52 11.92
N SER A 107 2.86 -9.65 11.27
CA SER A 107 3.00 -8.21 11.38
C SER A 107 1.65 -7.55 11.61
N GLU A 108 1.67 -6.41 12.28
CA GLU A 108 0.48 -5.60 12.55
C GLU A 108 0.69 -4.22 11.91
N THR A 109 -0.25 -3.80 11.06
CA THR A 109 -0.16 -2.49 10.40
C THR A 109 -0.49 -1.40 11.41
N THR A 110 0.40 -0.41 11.51
CA THR A 110 0.27 0.70 12.47
C THR A 110 -0.09 2.01 11.79
N GLY A 111 0.06 2.07 10.46
CA GLY A 111 -0.33 3.24 9.72
C GLY A 111 -0.02 3.15 8.24
N THR A 112 -0.65 4.05 7.51
CA THR A 112 -0.52 4.21 6.07
C THR A 112 -0.48 5.68 5.71
N LEU A 113 0.20 5.99 4.62
CA LEU A 113 0.37 7.35 4.14
C LEU A 113 0.28 7.37 2.63
N LEU A 114 -0.57 8.22 2.07
CA LEU A 114 -0.58 8.55 0.65
C LEU A 114 0.04 9.93 0.45
N ASP A 115 1.28 9.97 -0.01
CA ASP A 115 1.99 11.19 -0.39
C ASP A 115 1.60 11.56 -1.83
N ILE A 116 0.77 12.60 -1.95
CA ILE A 116 0.21 13.05 -3.22
C ILE A 116 1.28 13.77 -4.03
N ARG A 117 2.15 14.51 -3.36
CA ARG A 117 3.19 15.32 -4.00
C ARG A 117 4.21 14.46 -4.72
N ASN A 118 4.62 13.36 -4.11
CA ASN A 118 5.56 12.43 -4.71
C ASN A 118 4.88 11.25 -5.42
N GLY A 119 3.55 11.14 -5.35
CA GLY A 119 2.81 10.01 -5.90
C GLY A 119 3.34 8.68 -5.33
N THR A 120 3.38 8.58 -4.01
CA THR A 120 3.93 7.42 -3.31
C THR A 120 2.97 6.99 -2.20
N TYR A 121 2.77 5.68 -2.07
CA TYR A 121 2.03 5.11 -0.96
C TYR A 121 2.96 4.37 0.01
N TYR A 122 2.78 4.59 1.30
CA TYR A 122 3.52 3.96 2.38
C TYR A 122 2.58 3.15 3.26
N ARG A 123 3.07 2.00 3.73
CA ARG A 123 2.43 1.19 4.77
C ARG A 123 3.50 0.81 5.78
N ARG A 124 3.26 1.12 7.04
CA ARG A 124 4.13 0.75 8.15
C ARG A 124 3.43 -0.21 9.09
N GLY A 125 4.19 -1.13 9.66
CA GLY A 125 3.70 -1.98 10.71
C GLY A 125 4.78 -2.48 11.65
N ASN A 126 4.36 -2.96 12.80
CA ASN A 126 5.23 -3.61 13.78
C ASN A 126 5.37 -5.09 13.46
N LEU A 127 6.52 -5.65 13.81
CA LEU A 127 6.77 -7.08 13.73
C LEU A 127 6.38 -7.72 15.07
N VAL A 128 5.32 -8.52 15.07
CA VAL A 128 4.69 -9.03 16.31
C VAL A 128 5.67 -9.85 17.14
N SER A 129 6.53 -10.63 16.49
CA SER A 129 7.54 -11.46 17.15
C SER A 129 8.81 -10.70 17.58
N TYR A 130 8.95 -9.42 17.21
CA TYR A 130 10.17 -8.64 17.43
C TYR A 130 9.84 -7.26 18.02
N PRO A 131 9.68 -7.14 19.35
CA PRO A 131 9.29 -5.90 20.00
C PRO A 131 10.20 -4.72 19.63
N GLY A 132 9.57 -3.58 19.31
CA GLY A 132 10.25 -2.35 18.90
C GLY A 132 10.78 -2.35 17.47
N SER A 133 10.67 -3.46 16.74
CA SER A 133 11.06 -3.56 15.33
C SER A 133 9.84 -3.32 14.43
N TRP A 134 10.07 -2.65 13.31
CA TRP A 134 9.02 -2.28 12.36
C TRP A 134 9.48 -2.50 10.92
N TYR A 135 8.50 -2.57 10.02
CA TYR A 135 8.72 -2.59 8.58
C TYR A 135 7.96 -1.43 7.94
N GLU A 136 8.47 -0.98 6.80
CA GLU A 136 7.77 -0.04 5.93
C GLU A 136 7.83 -0.55 4.49
N LEU A 137 6.66 -0.63 3.87
CA LEU A 137 6.51 -0.87 2.45
C LEU A 137 6.19 0.45 1.77
N ARG A 138 6.86 0.69 0.65
CA ARG A 138 6.65 1.87 -0.18
C ARG A 138 6.37 1.45 -1.61
N TRP A 139 5.36 2.04 -2.21
CA TRP A 139 4.97 1.78 -3.60
C TRP A 139 4.90 3.05 -4.42
N TYR A 140 5.44 3.00 -5.64
CA TYR A 140 5.24 4.06 -6.62
C TYR A 140 5.33 3.53 -8.05
N ALA A 141 4.55 4.15 -8.94
CA ALA A 141 4.68 3.95 -10.38
C ALA A 141 5.59 5.05 -10.95
N HIS A 142 6.66 4.68 -11.64
CA HIS A 142 7.63 5.67 -12.10
C HIS A 142 7.01 6.53 -13.21
N MET A 143 6.99 7.86 -13.04
CA MET A 143 6.34 8.77 -13.99
C MET A 143 7.10 8.90 -15.32
N GLN A 144 8.43 9.04 -15.29
CA GLN A 144 9.24 9.17 -16.52
C GLN A 144 9.49 7.83 -17.22
N ARG A 145 9.78 6.76 -16.46
CA ARG A 145 9.98 5.39 -16.97
C ARG A 145 8.69 4.60 -16.79
N ARG A 146 7.72 4.86 -17.67
CA ARG A 146 6.33 4.41 -17.52
C ARG A 146 6.14 2.90 -17.28
N ASN A 147 7.08 2.08 -17.73
CA ASN A 147 7.09 0.62 -17.60
C ASN A 147 7.72 0.11 -16.30
N ILE A 148 8.10 0.99 -15.37
CA ILE A 148 8.68 0.62 -14.08
C ILE A 148 7.68 0.89 -12.97
N TYR A 149 7.46 -0.15 -12.17
CA TYR A 149 6.76 -0.08 -10.90
C TYR A 149 7.70 -0.57 -9.80
N VAL A 150 7.71 0.12 -8.67
CA VAL A 150 8.65 -0.16 -7.58
C VAL A 150 7.89 -0.41 -6.30
N MET A 151 8.29 -1.48 -5.61
CA MET A 151 7.98 -1.73 -4.21
C MET A 151 9.29 -1.80 -3.44
N GLU A 152 9.43 -0.97 -2.42
CA GLU A 152 10.59 -0.95 -1.52
C GLU A 152 10.15 -1.48 -0.15
N LEU A 153 10.95 -2.35 0.45
CA LEU A 153 10.79 -2.83 1.82
C LEU A 153 11.94 -2.30 2.66
N GLN A 154 11.61 -1.50 3.67
CA GLN A 154 12.53 -1.06 4.71
C GLN A 154 12.20 -1.79 6.01
N VAL A 155 13.24 -2.16 6.76
CA VAL A 155 13.11 -2.88 8.03
C VAL A 155 13.99 -2.19 9.06
N PHE A 156 13.42 -1.93 10.23
CA PHE A 156 14.16 -1.47 11.39
C PHE A 156 14.14 -2.54 12.47
N ASN A 157 15.31 -2.91 12.95
CA ASN A 157 15.49 -3.87 14.04
C ASN A 157 16.03 -3.14 15.27
N ALA A 158 15.19 -2.99 16.29
CA ALA A 158 15.58 -2.38 17.56
C ALA A 158 16.30 -3.37 18.50
N GLY A 159 16.19 -4.68 18.20
CA GLY A 159 16.70 -5.75 19.04
C GLY A 159 18.14 -6.14 18.71
N LYS A 160 18.70 -6.98 19.57
CA LYS A 160 20.01 -7.63 19.35
C LYS A 160 19.90 -8.94 18.57
N GLN A 161 18.69 -9.44 18.34
CA GLN A 161 18.43 -10.70 17.65
C GLN A 161 18.20 -10.44 16.16
N ALA A 162 18.52 -11.41 15.31
CA ALA A 162 18.22 -11.35 13.89
C ALA A 162 16.71 -11.41 13.66
N VAL A 163 16.19 -10.47 12.87
CA VAL A 163 14.79 -10.45 12.42
C VAL A 163 14.67 -11.32 11.18
N GLN A 164 13.77 -12.30 11.21
CA GLN A 164 13.39 -13.08 10.03
C GLN A 164 12.04 -12.59 9.52
N LEU A 165 12.00 -12.15 8.27
CA LEU A 165 10.77 -11.75 7.60
C LEU A 165 10.31 -12.85 6.67
N LYS A 166 9.03 -13.19 6.76
CA LYS A 166 8.37 -14.04 5.77
C LYS A 166 7.50 -13.15 4.88
N LEU A 167 7.91 -13.06 3.63
CA LEU A 167 7.20 -12.31 2.59
C LEU A 167 6.38 -13.29 1.76
N THR A 168 5.10 -13.00 1.58
CA THR A 168 4.24 -13.71 0.65
C THR A 168 3.78 -12.78 -0.45
N ASN A 169 3.72 -13.28 -1.68
CA ASN A 169 3.11 -12.56 -2.78
C ASN A 169 1.79 -13.25 -3.13
N ASN A 170 0.71 -12.49 -3.25
CA ASN A 170 -0.57 -12.99 -3.73
C ASN A 170 -0.77 -12.60 -5.20
N PRO A 171 -0.37 -13.43 -6.18
CA PRO A 171 -0.50 -13.12 -7.59
C PRO A 171 -1.96 -13.20 -8.09
N GLY A 172 -2.91 -13.59 -7.23
CA GLY A 172 -4.31 -13.75 -7.59
C GLY A 172 -4.61 -15.03 -8.34
N ALA A 173 -5.84 -15.12 -8.81
CA ALA A 173 -6.23 -16.22 -9.69
C ALA A 173 -5.46 -16.16 -11.03
N PRO A 174 -5.29 -17.29 -11.73
CA PRO A 174 -4.86 -17.29 -13.12
C PRO A 174 -5.80 -16.45 -13.99
N THR A 175 -5.27 -15.93 -15.09
CA THR A 175 -6.04 -15.18 -16.09
C THR A 175 -5.97 -15.91 -17.43
N ASP A 176 -7.10 -15.97 -18.12
CA ASP A 176 -7.18 -16.53 -19.48
C ASP A 176 -6.89 -15.45 -20.55
N ALA A 177 -6.58 -14.23 -20.10
CA ALA A 177 -6.34 -13.11 -21.00
C ALA A 177 -5.00 -13.21 -21.72
N ILE A 178 -4.00 -13.79 -21.08
CA ILE A 178 -2.63 -13.88 -21.60
C ILE A 178 -2.04 -15.22 -21.18
N ASN A 179 -1.55 -15.97 -22.17
CA ASN A 179 -0.83 -17.21 -21.92
C ASN A 179 0.62 -16.92 -21.53
N PHE A 180 0.87 -16.69 -20.24
CA PHE A 180 2.20 -16.37 -19.73
C PHE A 180 3.11 -17.60 -19.62
N HIS A 181 4.25 -17.53 -20.29
CA HIS A 181 5.37 -18.44 -20.09
C HIS A 181 6.36 -17.84 -19.11
N LYS A 182 6.64 -18.57 -18.03
CA LYS A 182 7.56 -18.13 -16.97
C LYS A 182 8.97 -18.67 -17.24
N LYS A 183 9.97 -17.81 -17.11
CA LYS A 183 11.38 -18.19 -17.11
C LYS A 183 12.03 -17.59 -15.88
N SER A 184 12.55 -18.45 -15.01
CA SER A 184 13.30 -18.03 -13.83
C SER A 184 14.79 -18.01 -14.12
N SER A 185 15.48 -17.05 -13.55
CA SER A 185 16.93 -16.96 -13.48
C SER A 185 17.33 -16.75 -12.01
N GLN A 186 18.63 -16.63 -11.73
CA GLN A 186 19.12 -16.34 -10.38
C GLN A 186 18.59 -15.01 -9.82
N PHE A 187 18.46 -13.98 -10.66
CA PHE A 187 18.18 -12.60 -10.21
C PHE A 187 16.79 -12.11 -10.57
N PHE A 188 16.17 -12.70 -11.60
CA PHE A 188 14.89 -12.23 -12.11
C PHE A 188 13.99 -13.37 -12.56
N LEU A 189 12.70 -13.14 -12.42
CA LEU A 189 11.62 -13.91 -13.01
C LEU A 189 11.05 -13.11 -14.17
N THR A 190 11.02 -13.72 -15.35
CA THR A 190 10.35 -13.17 -16.53
C THR A 190 9.06 -13.92 -16.80
N GLN A 191 7.98 -13.21 -17.11
CA GLN A 191 6.72 -13.78 -17.54
C GLN A 191 6.28 -13.09 -18.83
N CYS A 192 6.26 -13.81 -19.94
CA CYS A 192 5.90 -13.26 -21.25
C CYS A 192 4.78 -14.06 -21.91
N GLY A 193 3.86 -13.38 -22.58
CA GLY A 193 2.78 -14.00 -23.34
C GLY A 193 2.14 -13.02 -24.31
N ASN A 194 1.36 -13.55 -25.24
CA ASN A 194 0.49 -12.73 -26.08
C ASN A 194 -0.93 -12.76 -25.52
N THR A 195 -1.70 -11.69 -25.74
CA THR A 195 -3.14 -11.73 -25.51
C THR A 195 -3.77 -12.86 -26.31
N THR A 196 -4.80 -13.51 -25.76
CA THR A 196 -5.45 -14.65 -26.40
C THR A 196 -6.37 -14.22 -27.53
N ILE A 197 -6.97 -13.04 -27.39
CA ILE A 197 -7.88 -12.42 -28.37
C ILE A 197 -7.35 -11.00 -28.69
N PRO A 198 -7.29 -10.58 -29.96
CA PRO A 198 -6.99 -9.19 -30.30
C PRO A 198 -8.11 -8.24 -29.83
N GLU A 199 -7.85 -6.92 -29.79
CA GLU A 199 -8.88 -5.93 -29.42
C GLU A 199 -9.89 -5.71 -30.54
N THR A 200 -9.44 -5.77 -31.79
CA THR A 200 -10.25 -5.63 -33.01
C THR A 200 -9.78 -6.68 -34.04
N PRO A 201 -10.61 -7.05 -35.03
CA PRO A 201 -10.26 -8.13 -35.94
C PRO A 201 -9.14 -7.75 -36.92
N GLU A 202 -8.85 -6.45 -37.02
CA GLU A 202 -7.84 -5.88 -37.92
C GLU A 202 -6.45 -5.79 -37.27
N ILE A 203 -6.34 -6.00 -35.95
CA ILE A 203 -5.07 -5.88 -35.22
C ILE A 203 -4.58 -7.23 -34.70
N SER A 204 -3.26 -7.36 -34.60
CA SER A 204 -2.63 -8.54 -34.00
C SER A 204 -2.77 -8.55 -32.48
N THR A 205 -2.60 -9.73 -31.87
CA THR A 205 -2.51 -9.87 -30.41
C THR A 205 -1.32 -9.09 -29.84
N THR A 206 -1.48 -8.60 -28.62
CA THR A 206 -0.47 -7.77 -27.96
C THR A 206 0.44 -8.64 -27.09
N ARG A 207 1.76 -8.49 -27.25
CA ARG A 207 2.73 -9.18 -26.40
C ARG A 207 3.00 -8.39 -25.12
N VAL A 208 2.87 -9.05 -23.98
CA VAL A 208 3.19 -8.52 -22.66
C VAL A 208 4.33 -9.30 -22.05
N CYS A 209 5.31 -8.60 -21.49
CA CYS A 209 6.42 -9.18 -20.76
C CYS A 209 6.59 -8.43 -19.43
N MET A 210 6.60 -9.19 -18.34
CA MET A 210 6.88 -8.70 -17.00
C MET A 210 8.22 -9.24 -16.53
N VAL A 211 8.99 -8.40 -15.86
CA VAL A 211 10.25 -8.79 -15.22
C VAL A 211 10.16 -8.34 -13.76
N SER A 212 10.34 -9.28 -12.84
CA SER A 212 10.45 -9.00 -11.41
C SER A 212 11.80 -9.51 -10.90
N SER A 213 12.39 -8.82 -9.94
CA SER A 213 13.52 -9.37 -9.18
C SER A 213 13.03 -10.53 -8.31
N ASN A 214 13.91 -11.51 -8.08
CA ASN A 214 13.67 -12.56 -7.07
C ASN A 214 13.85 -11.99 -5.65
#